data_AF-A0A8X6VPE3-F1
#
_entry.id   AF-A0A8X6VPE3-F1
#
_cell.length_a   1.000
_cell.length_b   1.000
_cell.length_c   1.000
_cell.angle_alpha   90.00
_cell.angle_beta   90.00
_cell.angle_gamma   90.00
#
_symmetry.space_group_name_H-M   'P 1'
#
loop_
_entity.id
_entity.type
_entity.pdbx_description
1 polymer ?
#
loop_
_entity_poly.entity_id
_entity_poly.type
_entity_poly.pdbx_seq_one_letter_code
_entity_poly.pdbx_strand_id
1 'polypeptide(L)'
;MVRIVRHNGESVREGYIRNGGKEVKFFKNALKAVQCNNRIVIAQRKHLNDFLHDRIIGRLECERTQLEVSEELGIAQSIISRL
;
A
#
# COMPACT_ATOMS: atom_id res chain seq x y z
N MET A 1 -56.17 17.34 37.19
CA MET A 1 -56.25 16.69 35.87
C MET A 1 -54.82 16.45 35.37
N VAL A 2 -54.30 15.22 35.45
CA VAL A 2 -52.94 14.89 34.97
C VAL A 2 -53.06 14.23 33.60
N ARG A 3 -52.61 14.92 32.55
CA ARG A 3 -52.46 14.33 31.21
C ARG A 3 -51.19 13.49 31.22
N ILE A 4 -51.34 12.18 31.41
CA ILE A 4 -50.24 11.24 31.16
C ILE A 4 -50.07 11.15 29.65
N VAL A 5 -49.08 11.85 29.13
CA VAL A 5 -48.65 11.72 27.73
C VAL A 5 -48.01 10.34 27.58
N ARG A 6 -48.72 9.40 26.95
CA ARG A 6 -48.15 8.10 26.58
C ARG A 6 -47.17 8.36 25.43
N HIS A 7 -45.88 8.38 25.71
CA HIS A 7 -44.88 8.39 24.65
C HIS A 7 -44.88 7.03 23.95
N ASN A 8 -45.16 7.06 22.66
CA ASN A 8 -45.34 5.90 21.81
C ASN A 8 -44.01 5.14 21.66
N GLY A 9 -43.96 3.85 22.04
CA GLY A 9 -42.74 3.03 22.03
C GLY A 9 -42.08 2.88 20.66
N GLU A 10 -42.83 3.19 19.59
CA GLU A 10 -42.34 3.25 18.21
C GLU A 10 -41.24 4.29 18.01
N SER A 11 -41.39 5.50 18.60
CA SER A 11 -40.39 6.57 18.48
C SER A 11 -39.04 6.21 19.11
N VAL A 12 -39.09 5.47 20.23
CA VAL A 12 -37.90 4.96 20.93
C VAL A 12 -37.24 3.85 20.10
N ARG A 13 -38.03 2.88 19.62
CA ARG A 13 -37.55 1.77 18.78
C ARG A 13 -36.93 2.27 17.47
N GLU A 14 -37.53 3.28 16.84
CA GLU A 14 -37.02 3.90 15.63
C GLU A 14 -35.71 4.68 15.89
N GLY A 15 -35.60 5.34 17.04
CA GLY A 15 -34.37 5.98 17.49
C GLY A 15 -33.20 4.99 17.60
N TYR A 16 -33.43 3.81 18.19
CA TYR A 16 -32.44 2.74 18.28
C TYR A 16 -32.04 2.20 16.90
N ILE A 17 -32.99 1.93 16.01
CA ILE A 17 -32.70 1.41 14.65
C ILE A 17 -31.92 2.43 13.83
N ARG A 18 -32.28 3.72 13.89
CA ARG A 18 -31.60 4.79 13.17
C ARG A 18 -30.19 5.02 13.69
N ASN A 19 -29.97 4.97 15.00
CA ASN A 19 -28.63 5.10 15.56
C ASN A 19 -27.75 3.89 15.23
N GLY A 20 -28.26 2.67 15.38
CA GLY A 20 -27.54 1.47 14.97
C GLY A 20 -27.18 1.48 13.48
N GLY A 21 -28.10 1.95 12.61
CA GLY A 21 -27.82 2.11 11.18
C GLY A 21 -26.72 3.14 10.88
N LYS A 22 -26.63 4.23 11.66
CA LYS A 22 -25.53 5.20 11.56
C LYS A 22 -24.21 4.59 11.98
N GLU A 23 -24.17 3.90 13.13
CA GLU A 23 -22.97 3.23 13.64
C GLU A 23 -22.43 2.19 12.64
N VAL A 24 -23.32 1.34 12.09
CA VAL A 24 -22.94 0.36 11.06
C VAL A 24 -22.37 1.04 9.81
N LYS A 25 -22.94 2.18 9.38
CA LYS A 25 -22.41 2.96 8.26
C LYS A 25 -21.02 3.54 8.57
N PHE A 26 -20.81 4.03 9.79
CA PHE A 26 -19.50 4.52 10.23
C PHE A 26 -18.45 3.40 10.24
N PHE A 27 -18.75 2.24 10.84
CA PHE A 27 -17.84 1.11 10.85
C PHE A 27 -17.52 0.61 9.44
N LYS A 28 -18.51 0.56 8.55
CA LYS A 28 -18.31 0.20 7.14
C LYS A 28 -17.36 1.17 6.44
N ASN A 29 -17.51 2.47 6.67
CA ASN A 29 -16.64 3.48 6.08
C ASN A 29 -15.21 3.44 6.65
N ALA A 30 -15.08 3.23 7.96
CA ALA A 30 -13.78 3.04 8.62
C ALA A 30 -13.07 1.79 8.06
N LEU A 31 -13.79 0.68 7.88
CA LEU A 31 -13.24 -0.54 7.29
C LEU A 31 -12.76 -0.31 5.86
N LYS A 32 -13.52 0.42 5.04
CA LYS A 32 -13.09 0.80 3.69
C LYS A 32 -11.80 1.65 3.72
N ALA A 33 -11.70 2.60 4.64
CA ALA A 33 -10.48 3.40 4.80
C ALA A 33 -9.27 2.55 5.17
N VAL A 34 -9.42 1.61 6.12
CA VAL A 34 -8.36 0.67 6.49
C VAL A 34 -7.97 -0.23 5.32
N GLN A 35 -8.94 -0.74 4.55
CA GLN A 35 -8.66 -1.53 3.35
C GLN A 35 -7.90 -0.73 2.28
N CYS A 36 -8.30 0.52 2.03
CA CYS A 36 -7.59 1.42 1.12
C CYS A 36 -6.15 1.67 1.60
N ASN A 37 -5.94 1.90 2.89
CA ASN A 37 -4.62 2.10 3.47
C ASN A 37 -3.73 0.86 3.27
N ASN A 38 -4.27 -0.34 3.48
CA ASN A 38 -3.52 -1.58 3.26
C ASN A 38 -3.10 -1.74 1.79
N ARG A 39 -3.96 -1.36 0.84
CA ARG A 39 -3.61 -1.36 -0.59
C ARG A 39 -2.46 -0.40 -0.89
N ILE A 40 -2.49 0.81 -0.31
CA ILE A 40 -1.41 1.80 -0.47
C ILE A 40 -0.10 1.26 0.09
N VAL A 41 -0.12 0.68 1.29
CA VAL A 41 1.07 0.11 1.94
C VAL A 41 1.69 -1.00 1.08
N ILE A 42 0.88 -1.88 0.50
CA ILE A 42 1.37 -2.94 -0.40
C ILE A 42 2.00 -2.33 -1.66
N ALA A 43 1.33 -1.36 -2.28
CA ALA A 43 1.84 -0.71 -3.49
C ALA A 43 3.17 0.02 -3.24
N GLN A 44 3.26 0.77 -2.14
CA GLN A 44 4.47 1.49 -1.75
C GLN A 44 5.61 0.53 -1.41
N ARG A 45 5.34 -0.57 -0.70
CA ARG A 45 6.34 -1.59 -0.41
C ARG A 45 6.90 -2.21 -1.68
N LYS A 46 6.02 -2.53 -2.64
CA LYS A 46 6.45 -3.06 -3.94
C LYS A 46 7.33 -2.05 -4.69
N HIS A 47 6.87 -0.81 -4.82
CA HIS A 47 7.64 0.24 -5.50
C HIS A 47 9.02 0.47 -4.86
N LEU A 48 9.10 0.46 -3.53
CA LEU A 48 10.39 0.56 -2.84
C LEU A 48 11.28 -0.66 -3.11
N ASN A 49 10.71 -1.86 -3.10
CA ASN A 49 11.47 -3.07 -3.38
C ASN A 49 12.02 -3.08 -4.80
N ASP A 50 11.20 -2.71 -5.78
CA ASP A 50 11.61 -2.59 -7.19
C ASP A 50 12.73 -1.54 -7.34
N PHE A 51 12.57 -0.36 -6.72
CA PHE A 51 13.60 0.69 -6.72
C PHE A 51 14.93 0.22 -6.10
N LEU A 52 14.88 -0.49 -4.97
CA LEU A 52 16.08 -1.00 -4.31
C LEU A 52 16.77 -2.08 -5.15
N HIS A 53 15.98 -2.96 -5.77
CA HIS A 53 16.49 -4.00 -6.65
C HIS A 53 17.20 -3.38 -7.86
N ASP A 54 16.57 -2.43 -8.54
CA ASP A 54 17.17 -1.73 -9.70
C ASP A 54 18.42 -0.96 -9.29
N ARG A 55 18.43 -0.34 -8.10
CA ARG A 55 19.60 0.36 -7.57
C ARG A 55 20.76 -0.58 -7.26
N ILE A 56 20.47 -1.80 -6.77
CA ILE A 56 21.50 -2.81 -6.48
C ILE A 56 22.03 -3.39 -7.80
N ILE A 57 21.17 -3.74 -8.75
CA ILE A 57 21.59 -4.24 -10.07
C ILE A 57 22.45 -3.19 -10.78
N GLY A 58 22.00 -1.94 -10.88
CA GLY A 58 22.78 -0.90 -11.54
C GLY A 58 24.14 -0.64 -10.88
N ARG A 59 24.28 -0.91 -9.57
CA ARG A 59 25.57 -0.87 -8.88
C ARG A 59 26.43 -2.08 -9.21
N LEU A 60 25.87 -3.29 -9.15
CA LEU A 60 26.60 -4.51 -9.49
C LEU A 60 27.08 -4.48 -10.95
N GLU A 61 26.26 -4.00 -11.86
CA GLU A 61 26.62 -3.79 -13.27
C GLU A 61 27.72 -2.73 -13.43
N CYS A 62 27.68 -1.64 -12.65
CA CYS A 62 28.71 -0.60 -12.67
C CYS A 62 30.02 -1.02 -11.97
N GLU A 63 29.93 -1.89 -10.96
CA GLU A 63 31.08 -2.39 -10.19
C GLU A 63 31.79 -3.57 -10.89
N ARG A 64 31.28 -4.02 -12.05
CA ARG A 64 31.97 -5.02 -12.86
C ARG A 64 33.34 -4.54 -13.30
N THR A 65 34.32 -5.45 -13.21
CA THR A 65 35.70 -5.15 -13.60
C THR A 65 35.86 -5.26 -15.12
N GLN A 66 36.86 -4.56 -15.68
CA GLN A 66 37.23 -4.70 -17.09
C GLN A 66 37.54 -6.16 -17.47
N LEU A 67 38.00 -7.00 -16.52
CA LEU A 67 38.25 -8.42 -16.73
C LEU A 67 36.95 -9.20 -16.95
N GLU A 68 35.96 -9.04 -16.08
CA GLU A 68 34.65 -9.72 -16.24
C GLU A 68 33.95 -9.29 -17.53
N VAL A 69 34.04 -8.00 -17.87
CA VAL A 69 33.53 -7.47 -19.15
C VAL A 69 34.31 -8.05 -20.34
N SER A 70 35.63 -8.23 -20.21
CA SER A 70 36.47 -8.82 -21.26
C SER A 70 36.18 -10.31 -21.49
N GLU A 71 35.93 -11.07 -20.42
CA GLU A 71 35.63 -12.49 -20.46
C GLU A 71 34.25 -12.76 -21.08
N GLU A 72 33.25 -11.96 -20.73
CA GLU A 72 31.89 -12.11 -21.26
C GLU A 72 31.78 -11.72 -22.74
N LEU A 73 32.52 -10.68 -23.17
CA LEU A 73 32.52 -10.22 -24.56
C LEU A 73 33.51 -10.99 -25.46
N GLY A 74 34.37 -11.84 -24.88
CA GLY A 74 35.44 -12.52 -25.61
C GLY A 74 36.48 -11.56 -26.20
N ILE A 75 36.64 -10.38 -25.61
CA ILE A 75 37.53 -9.32 -26.09
C ILE A 75 38.81 -9.36 -25.26
N ALA A 76 39.98 -9.34 -25.92
CA ALA A 76 41.25 -9.28 -25.20
C ALA A 76 41.36 -7.99 -24.37
N GLN A 77 41.79 -8.10 -23.11
CA GLN A 77 41.98 -6.94 -22.22
C GLN A 77 42.87 -5.84 -22.80
N SER A 78 43.81 -6.20 -23.67
CA SER A 78 44.68 -5.25 -24.37
C SER A 78 43.92 -4.28 -25.27
N ILE A 79 42.71 -4.63 -25.73
CA ILE A 79 41.83 -3.75 -26.51
C ILE A 79 41.06 -2.81 -25.59
N ILE A 80 40.55 -3.30 -24.45
CA ILE A 80 39.80 -2.49 -23.48
C ILE A 80 40.71 -1.44 -22.82
N SER A 81 41.95 -1.78 -22.50
CA SER A 81 42.92 -0.85 -21.90
C SER A 81 43.36 0.30 -22.84
N ARG A 82 42.96 0.29 -24.11
CA ARG A 82 43.31 1.31 -25.12
C ARG A 82 42.16 2.28 -25.44
N LEU A 83 40.97 2.05 -24.89
CA LEU A 83 39.81 2.94 -24.99
C LEU A 83 39.83 3.96 -23.85
#